data_AF-A0A7J9XX73-F1
#
_entry.id   AF-A0A7J9XX73-F1
#
_cell.length_a   1.000
_cell.length_b   1.000
_cell.length_c   1.000
_cell.angle_alpha   90.00
_cell.angle_beta   90.00
_cell.angle_gamma   90.00
#
_symmetry.space_group_name_H-M   'P 1'
#
loop_
_entity.id
_entity.type
_entity.pdbx_description
1 polymer ?
#
loop_
_entity_poly.entity_id
_entity_poly.type
_entity_poly.pdbx_seq_one_letter_code
_entity_poly.pdbx_strand_id
1 'polypeptide(L)'
;MTPRRDISLTVNGRRYQRAVDPRISLADLLRDDVGLTGTHLGCEQGACGACTVLLDGATARSCITLAVQADGASVTTVEGLASDPTNLHPVQRAFTEHHGLQCGFCTPGFLLAAVELLAARSNVPEPEVRKAIAGNLCR
;
A
#
# COMPACT_ATOMS: atom_id res chain seq x y z
N MET A 1 3.39 1.29 30.50
CA MET A 1 3.49 0.73 29.13
C MET A 1 2.14 0.16 28.77
N THR A 2 1.61 0.48 27.60
CA THR A 2 0.36 -0.09 27.09
C THR A 2 0.55 -1.60 26.88
N PRO A 3 -0.37 -2.46 27.31
CA PRO A 3 -0.26 -3.90 27.05
C PRO A 3 -0.29 -4.15 25.53
N ARG A 4 0.64 -4.99 25.06
CA ARG A 4 0.67 -5.44 23.66
C ARG A 4 -0.55 -6.30 23.34
N ARG A 5 -0.94 -6.31 22.07
CA ARG A 5 -2.06 -7.10 21.54
C ARG A 5 -1.55 -8.07 20.49
N ASP A 6 -1.96 -9.33 20.61
CA ASP A 6 -1.71 -10.33 19.58
C ASP A 6 -2.68 -10.11 18.43
N ILE A 7 -2.13 -10.00 17.22
CA ILE A 7 -2.89 -9.86 15.97
C ILE A 7 -2.41 -10.88 14.95
N SER A 8 -3.29 -11.23 14.02
CA SER A 8 -3.03 -12.14 12.90
C SER A 8 -3.54 -11.51 11.61
N LEU A 9 -2.66 -11.16 10.69
CA LEU A 9 -3.00 -10.59 9.39
C LEU A 9 -2.33 -11.36 8.25
N THR A 10 -2.88 -11.25 7.04
CA THR A 10 -2.26 -11.80 5.83
C THR A 10 -1.63 -10.65 5.05
N VAL A 11 -0.33 -10.70 4.79
CA VAL A 11 0.38 -9.69 3.98
C VAL A 11 0.93 -10.35 2.73
N ASN A 12 0.51 -9.87 1.56
CA ASN A 12 0.89 -10.43 0.25
C ASN A 12 0.70 -11.97 0.17
N GLY A 13 -0.44 -12.47 0.68
CA GLY A 13 -0.76 -13.90 0.70
C GLY A 13 -0.05 -14.73 1.78
N ARG A 14 0.86 -14.14 2.56
CA ARG A 14 1.54 -14.82 3.68
C ARG A 14 0.95 -14.38 5.02
N ARG A 15 0.63 -15.35 5.88
CA ARG A 15 0.11 -15.07 7.23
C ARG A 15 1.23 -14.64 8.19
N TYR A 16 0.95 -13.60 8.99
CA TYR A 16 1.81 -13.08 10.04
C TYR A 16 1.06 -13.02 11.37
N GLN A 17 1.72 -13.42 12.45
CA GLN A 17 1.25 -13.25 13.83
C GLN A 17 2.24 -12.36 14.59
N ARG A 18 1.75 -11.32 15.26
CA ARG A 18 2.58 -10.33 15.95
C ARG A 18 1.93 -9.83 17.24
N ALA A 19 2.74 -9.61 18.26
CA ALA A 19 2.35 -8.92 19.49
C ALA A 19 2.75 -7.44 19.38
N VAL A 20 1.78 -6.55 19.15
CA VAL A 20 2.02 -5.13 18.79
C VAL A 20 1.56 -4.17 19.89
N ASP A 21 2.23 -3.03 20.03
CA ASP A 21 1.68 -1.91 20.82
C ASP A 21 0.46 -1.34 20.06
N PRO A 22 -0.70 -1.12 20.71
CA PRO A 22 -1.90 -0.60 20.05
C PRO A 22 -1.73 0.75 19.33
N ARG A 23 -0.64 1.48 19.58
CA ARG A 23 -0.34 2.78 18.94
C ARG A 23 0.46 2.67 17.65
N ILE A 24 0.99 1.49 17.32
CA ILE A 24 1.77 1.26 16.10
C ILE A 24 0.85 1.37 14.89
N SER A 25 1.27 2.15 13.88
CA SER A 25 0.55 2.23 12.61
C SER A 25 0.75 0.95 11.79
N LEU A 26 -0.15 0.66 10.87
CA LEU A 26 0.00 -0.45 9.93
C LEU A 26 1.24 -0.23 9.05
N ALA A 27 1.54 1.03 8.68
CA ALA A 27 2.75 1.34 7.93
C ALA A 27 4.02 0.93 8.68
N ASP A 28 4.12 1.27 9.97
CA ASP A 28 5.28 0.92 10.79
C ASP A 28 5.38 -0.59 10.98
N LEU A 29 4.26 -1.28 11.24
CA LEU A 29 4.25 -2.74 11.32
C LEU A 29 4.80 -3.38 10.03
N LEU A 30 4.34 -2.91 8.87
CA LEU A 30 4.78 -3.44 7.57
C LEU A 30 6.28 -3.21 7.35
N ARG A 31 6.76 -2.02 7.68
CA ARG A 31 8.15 -1.62 7.43
C ARG A 31 9.13 -2.26 8.41
N ASP A 32 8.83 -2.22 9.70
CA ASP A 32 9.80 -2.51 10.76
C ASP A 32 9.67 -3.95 11.29
N ASP A 33 8.45 -4.46 11.46
CA ASP A 33 8.20 -5.81 12.00
C ASP A 33 8.05 -6.89 10.92
N VAL A 34 7.49 -6.53 9.76
CA VAL A 34 7.35 -7.45 8.62
C VAL A 34 8.55 -7.32 7.66
N GLY A 35 9.19 -6.15 7.60
CA GLY A 35 10.37 -5.90 6.76
C GLY A 35 10.04 -5.54 5.31
N LEU A 36 8.80 -5.15 5.01
CA LEU A 36 8.33 -4.72 3.69
C LEU A 36 8.36 -3.20 3.59
N THR A 37 9.49 -2.68 3.11
CA THR A 37 9.82 -1.25 3.15
C THR A 37 9.28 -0.43 1.98
N GLY A 38 8.64 -1.04 0.99
CA GLY A 38 8.09 -0.39 -0.18
C GLY A 38 6.88 0.50 0.13
N THR A 39 6.23 0.32 1.28
CA THR A 39 5.27 1.28 1.81
C THR A 39 6.03 2.47 2.42
N HIS A 40 5.79 3.68 1.94
CA HIS A 40 6.55 4.86 2.35
C HIS A 40 5.78 5.79 3.28
N LEU A 41 6.49 6.44 4.21
CA LEU A 41 5.94 7.45 5.12
C LEU A 41 6.40 8.84 4.66
N GLY A 42 5.45 9.62 4.13
CA GLY A 42 5.71 11.00 3.68
C GLY A 42 5.18 12.07 4.63
N CYS A 43 3.90 11.97 5.04
CA CYS A 43 3.24 12.97 5.88
C CYS A 43 2.66 12.44 7.19
N GLU A 44 2.45 11.13 7.31
CA GLU A 44 1.84 10.47 8.49
C GLU A 44 0.44 10.98 8.92
N GLN A 45 -0.18 11.83 8.10
CA GLN A 45 -1.50 12.43 8.33
C GLN A 45 -2.54 12.00 7.28
N GLY A 46 -2.24 10.99 6.46
CA GLY A 46 -3.14 10.51 5.39
C GLY A 46 -3.21 11.37 4.13
N ALA A 47 -2.52 12.52 4.09
CA ALA A 47 -2.63 13.50 3.01
C ALA A 47 -1.87 13.13 1.72
N CYS A 48 -0.63 12.65 1.82
CA CYS A 48 0.25 12.49 0.64
C CYS A 48 0.02 11.20 -0.17
N GLY A 49 -0.55 10.17 0.46
CA GLY A 49 -0.79 8.87 -0.16
C GLY A 49 0.41 7.95 -0.42
N ALA A 50 1.63 8.34 -0.04
CA ALA A 50 2.81 7.48 -0.17
C ALA A 50 2.71 6.16 0.61
N CYS A 51 1.89 6.13 1.67
CA CYS A 51 1.64 4.97 2.53
C CYS A 51 0.45 4.11 2.06
N THR A 52 -0.07 4.32 0.86
CA THR A 52 -1.24 3.58 0.38
C THR A 52 -0.92 2.09 0.31
N VAL A 53 -1.82 1.28 0.86
CA VAL A 53 -1.86 -0.18 0.73
C VAL A 53 -3.26 -0.59 0.28
N LEU A 54 -3.46 -1.83 -0.17
CA LEU A 54 -4.80 -2.41 -0.28
C LEU A 54 -5.11 -3.16 1.01
N LEU A 55 -6.15 -2.74 1.73
CA LEU A 55 -6.70 -3.43 2.89
C LEU A 55 -8.02 -4.07 2.45
N ASP A 56 -8.08 -5.39 2.45
CA ASP A 56 -9.20 -6.20 1.94
C ASP A 56 -9.61 -5.81 0.52
N GLY A 57 -8.62 -5.47 -0.32
CA GLY A 57 -8.79 -5.12 -1.72
C GLY A 57 -9.10 -3.65 -2.00
N ALA A 58 -9.36 -2.83 -0.97
CA ALA A 58 -9.62 -1.40 -1.11
C ALA A 58 -8.43 -0.55 -0.66
N THR A 59 -8.20 0.61 -1.27
CA THR A 59 -7.09 1.46 -0.82
C THR A 59 -7.31 2.01 0.58
N ALA A 60 -6.26 1.97 1.39
CA ALA A 60 -6.24 2.52 2.75
C ALA A 60 -4.93 3.25 3.03
N ARG A 61 -4.99 4.23 3.94
CA ARG A 61 -3.82 4.97 4.41
C ARG A 61 -3.20 4.26 5.60
N SER A 62 -2.20 3.41 5.35
CA SER A 62 -1.58 2.60 6.41
C SER A 62 -0.96 3.43 7.56
N CYS A 63 -0.55 4.68 7.31
CA CYS A 63 0.00 5.55 8.36
C CYS A 63 -1.02 6.03 9.41
N ILE A 64 -2.32 6.01 9.08
CA ILE A 64 -3.41 6.39 10.00
C ILE A 64 -4.36 5.22 10.28
N THR A 65 -4.00 4.02 9.83
CA THR A 65 -4.61 2.75 10.25
C THR A 65 -3.72 2.17 11.33
N LEU A 66 -4.25 1.85 12.49
CA LEU A 66 -3.48 1.15 13.52
C LEU A 66 -3.28 -0.31 13.12
N ALA A 67 -2.13 -0.89 13.46
CA ALA A 67 -1.84 -2.31 13.23
C ALA A 67 -2.94 -3.22 13.81
N VAL A 68 -3.47 -2.86 14.99
CA VAL A 68 -4.55 -3.60 15.65
C VAL A 68 -5.90 -3.56 14.91
N GLN A 69 -6.10 -2.60 14.02
CA GLN A 69 -7.30 -2.54 13.17
C GLN A 69 -7.20 -3.48 11.96
N ALA A 70 -5.99 -3.94 11.61
CA ALA A 70 -5.76 -4.89 10.52
C ALA A 70 -5.80 -6.36 10.99
N ASP A 71 -6.19 -6.62 12.23
CA ASP A 71 -6.35 -7.99 12.72
C ASP A 71 -7.42 -8.74 11.91
N GLY A 72 -7.05 -9.93 11.42
CA GLY A 72 -7.87 -10.74 10.52
C GLY A 72 -7.89 -10.29 9.05
N ALA A 73 -7.34 -9.11 8.72
CA ALA A 73 -7.43 -8.54 7.38
C ALA A 73 -6.37 -9.09 6.41
N SER A 74 -6.62 -8.87 5.11
CA SER A 74 -5.66 -9.09 4.04
C SER A 74 -5.07 -7.75 3.57
N VAL A 75 -3.75 -7.63 3.61
CA VAL A 75 -3.00 -6.45 3.19
C VAL A 75 -2.18 -6.79 1.96
N THR A 76 -2.36 -6.02 0.88
CA THR A 76 -1.46 -6.06 -0.28
C THR A 76 -0.64 -4.78 -0.33
N THR A 77 0.68 -4.96 -0.35
CA THR A 77 1.69 -3.89 -0.50
C THR A 77 2.24 -3.89 -1.92
N VAL A 78 3.12 -2.94 -2.26
CA VAL A 78 3.70 -2.86 -3.60
C VAL A 78 4.55 -4.09 -3.93
N GLU A 79 5.19 -4.69 -2.91
CA GLU A 79 5.95 -5.94 -3.02
C GLU A 79 5.06 -7.14 -3.40
N GLY A 80 3.76 -7.06 -3.17
CA GLY A 80 2.80 -8.10 -3.54
C GLY A 80 2.34 -8.04 -5.01
N LEU A 81 2.71 -7.00 -5.76
CA LEU A 81 2.28 -6.82 -7.15
C LEU A 81 3.07 -7.69 -8.14
N ALA A 82 4.35 -7.94 -7.86
CA ALA A 82 5.20 -8.77 -8.70
C ALA A 82 5.53 -10.07 -7.97
N SER A 83 5.50 -11.19 -8.69
CA SER A 83 5.93 -12.48 -8.14
C SER A 83 7.46 -12.61 -8.10
N ASP A 84 8.15 -11.90 -9.01
CA ASP A 84 9.60 -11.78 -9.08
C ASP A 84 9.99 -10.50 -9.86
N PRO A 85 11.28 -10.08 -9.85
CA PRO A 85 11.72 -8.84 -10.52
C PRO A 85 11.52 -8.81 -12.05
N THR A 86 11.35 -9.96 -12.70
CA THR A 86 11.16 -10.09 -14.15
C THR A 86 9.68 -10.18 -14.54
N ASN A 87 8.81 -10.55 -13.61
CA ASN A 87 7.37 -10.67 -13.82
C ASN A 87 6.60 -9.55 -13.09
N LEU A 88 6.70 -8.35 -13.66
CA LEU A 88 6.02 -7.15 -13.15
C LEU A 88 4.51 -7.20 -13.40
N HIS A 89 3.74 -6.66 -12.45
CA HIS A 89 2.33 -6.37 -12.68
C HIS A 89 2.16 -5.45 -13.91
N PRO A 90 1.09 -5.60 -14.72
CA PRO A 90 0.86 -4.72 -15.88
C PRO A 90 0.95 -3.22 -15.57
N VAL A 91 0.47 -2.81 -14.38
CA VAL A 91 0.58 -1.41 -13.90
C VAL A 91 2.04 -1.01 -13.65
N GLN A 92 2.85 -1.87 -13.02
CA GLN A 92 4.28 -1.60 -12.80
C GLN A 92 5.05 -1.50 -14.12
N ARG A 93 4.76 -2.40 -15.07
CA ARG A 93 5.36 -2.37 -16.41
C ARG A 93 5.00 -1.08 -17.14
N ALA A 94 3.71 -0.71 -17.16
CA ALA A 94 3.26 0.53 -17.79
C ALA A 94 3.92 1.78 -17.16
N PHE A 95 4.07 1.84 -15.84
CA PHE A 95 4.79 2.93 -15.17
C PHE A 95 6.25 3.02 -15.64
N THR A 96 6.92 1.88 -15.86
CA THR A 96 8.30 1.86 -16.36
C THR A 96 8.38 2.31 -17.82
N GLU A 97 7.54 1.75 -18.69
CA GLU A 97 7.51 2.03 -20.13
C GLU A 97 7.15 3.49 -20.44
N HIS A 98 6.31 4.10 -19.61
CA HIS A 98 5.87 5.49 -19.79
C HIS A 98 6.61 6.50 -18.90
N HIS A 99 7.73 6.12 -18.30
CA HIS A 99 8.51 7.00 -17.42
C HIS A 99 7.65 7.65 -16.31
N GLY A 100 6.71 6.88 -15.75
CA GLY A 100 5.74 7.31 -14.74
C GLY A 100 6.32 7.54 -13.33
N LEU A 101 7.65 7.51 -13.19
CA LEU A 101 8.35 7.82 -11.94
C LEU A 101 9.66 8.57 -12.22
N GLN A 102 10.09 9.35 -11.23
CA GLN A 102 11.41 10.00 -11.19
C GLN A 102 12.16 9.57 -9.93
N CYS A 103 11.90 10.22 -8.79
CA CYS A 103 12.53 9.86 -7.52
C CYS A 103 12.04 8.51 -6.95
N GLY A 104 10.89 8.01 -7.40
CA GLY A 104 10.32 6.73 -7.01
C GLY A 104 9.56 6.72 -5.68
N PHE A 105 9.61 7.79 -4.88
CA PHE A 105 9.06 7.78 -3.51
C PHE A 105 7.53 7.66 -3.46
N CYS A 106 6.79 8.35 -4.32
CA CYS A 106 5.33 8.25 -4.35
C CYS A 106 4.82 7.01 -5.11
N THR A 107 5.70 6.38 -5.90
CA THR A 107 5.33 5.36 -6.88
C THR A 107 4.56 4.19 -6.28
N PRO A 108 4.96 3.60 -5.13
CA PRO A 108 4.19 2.52 -4.50
C PRO A 108 2.71 2.86 -4.28
N GLY A 109 2.42 4.07 -3.79
CA GLY A 109 1.05 4.49 -3.52
C GLY A 109 0.23 4.71 -4.78
N PHE A 110 0.84 5.26 -5.84
CA PHE A 110 0.21 5.38 -7.15
C PHE A 110 -0.11 4.02 -7.78
N LEU A 111 0.83 3.06 -7.69
CA LEU A 111 0.65 1.72 -8.26
C LEU A 111 -0.55 1.02 -7.62
N LEU A 112 -0.68 1.05 -6.30
CA LEU A 112 -1.81 0.40 -5.61
C LEU A 112 -3.15 1.08 -5.85
N ALA A 113 -3.19 2.42 -5.94
CA ALA A 113 -4.42 3.11 -6.34
C ALA A 113 -4.85 2.78 -7.78
N ALA A 114 -3.90 2.67 -8.70
CA ALA A 114 -4.19 2.24 -10.07
C ALA A 114 -4.65 0.78 -10.13
N VAL A 115 -4.08 -0.10 -9.30
CA VAL A 115 -4.50 -1.51 -9.21
C VAL A 115 -5.94 -1.62 -8.72
N GLU A 116 -6.32 -0.91 -7.65
CA GLU A 116 -7.73 -0.88 -7.18
C GLU A 116 -8.67 -0.39 -8.29
N LEU A 117 -8.34 0.72 -8.94
CA LEU A 117 -9.16 1.28 -10.01
C LEU A 117 -9.39 0.27 -11.15
N LEU A 118 -8.32 -0.40 -11.57
CA LEU A 118 -8.34 -1.31 -12.72
C LEU A 118 -8.90 -2.70 -12.36
N ALA A 119 -8.96 -3.06 -11.08
CA ALA A 119 -9.65 -4.27 -10.61
C ALA A 119 -11.17 -4.16 -10.81
N ALA A 120 -11.73 -2.95 -10.70
CA ALA A 120 -13.16 -2.72 -10.87
C ALA A 120 -13.57 -2.56 -12.34
N ARG A 121 -12.74 -1.91 -13.16
CA ARG A 121 -13.10 -1.57 -14.55
C ARG A 121 -11.87 -1.35 -15.44
N SER A 122 -11.89 -1.93 -16.64
CA SER A 122 -10.94 -1.61 -17.71
C SER A 122 -11.40 -0.41 -18.56
N ASN A 123 -10.48 0.22 -19.30
CA ASN A 123 -10.75 1.37 -20.17
C ASN A 123 -11.40 2.56 -19.45
N VAL A 124 -10.78 2.99 -18.34
CA VAL A 124 -11.22 4.15 -17.56
C VAL A 124 -10.80 5.44 -18.29
N PRO A 125 -11.72 6.39 -18.57
CA PRO A 125 -11.42 7.69 -19.12
C PRO A 125 -10.42 8.46 -18.27
N GLU A 126 -9.55 9.23 -18.93
CA GLU A 126 -8.49 9.99 -18.27
C GLU A 126 -8.97 10.91 -17.12
N PRO A 127 -10.11 11.63 -17.21
CA PRO A 127 -10.62 12.41 -16.08
C PRO A 127 -10.97 11.58 -14.83
N GLU A 128 -11.49 10.36 -15.03
CA GLU A 128 -11.80 9.44 -13.93
C GLU A 128 -10.51 8.89 -13.32
N VAL A 129 -9.50 8.57 -14.15
CA VAL A 129 -8.17 8.16 -13.67
C VAL A 129 -7.55 9.24 -12.80
N ARG A 130 -7.55 10.51 -13.25
CA ARG A 130 -7.04 11.64 -12.47
C ARG A 130 -7.71 11.74 -11.10
N LYS A 131 -9.04 11.60 -11.05
CA LYS A 131 -9.78 11.65 -9.80
C LYS A 131 -9.42 10.49 -8.87
N ALA A 132 -9.32 9.28 -9.41
CA ALA A 132 -9.00 8.08 -8.62
C ALA A 132 -7.61 8.16 -7.97
N ILE A 133 -6.62 8.71 -8.67
CA ILE A 133 -5.25 8.83 -8.14
C ILE A 133 -4.97 10.17 -7.44
N ALA A 134 -5.94 11.09 -7.39
CA ALA A 134 -5.76 12.44 -6.84
C ALA A 134 -5.33 12.47 -5.36
N GLY A 135 -5.58 11.38 -4.63
CA GLY A 135 -5.10 11.21 -3.27
C GLY A 135 -3.59 10.94 -3.14
N ASN A 136 -2.87 10.74 -4.24
CA ASN A 136 -1.43 10.50 -4.21
C ASN A 136 -0.70 11.73 -4.75
N LEU A 137 0.26 12.24 -3.98
CA LEU A 137 1.05 13.41 -4.35
C LEU A 137 2.38 12.98 -4.96
N CYS A 138 2.71 13.56 -6.11
CA CYS A 138 4.01 13.44 -6.77
C CYS A 138 4.60 14.84 -6.95
N ARG A 139 5.88 15.01 -6.63
CA ARG A 139 6.60 16.29 -6.72
C ARG A 139 7.83 16.12 -7.60
#